data_AF-A0A8S9W5N2-F1
#
_entry.id   AF-A0A8S9W5N2-F1
#
_cell.length_a   1.000
_cell.length_b   1.000
_cell.length_c   1.000
_cell.angle_alpha   90.00
_cell.angle_beta   90.00
_cell.angle_gamma   90.00
#
_symmetry.space_group_name_H-M   'P 1'
#
loop_
_entity.id
_entity.type
_entity.pdbx_description
1 polymer ?
#
loop_
_entity_poly.entity_id
_entity_poly.type
_entity_poly.pdbx_seq_one_letter_code
_entity_poly.pdbx_strand_id
1 'polypeptide(L)'
;MIAVSPEKRLYIHAIRGDPISTVVEAELRECTAGIIDPLAEDFHIGRSALLARIIEDGAHVELVKRSVRLYADGKVSMWKAAMLAGVSFYEMMDEIKRQGIPLQYGVEDFESDVKTLRKFKSGI
;
A
#
# COMPACT_ATOMS: atom_id res chain seq x y z
N MET A 1 -4.71 20.51 -0.84
CA MET A 1 -5.88 20.12 -0.02
C MET A 1 -6.44 18.83 -0.61
N ILE A 2 -6.14 17.68 -0.02
CA ILE A 2 -6.75 16.40 -0.44
C ILE A 2 -8.16 16.38 0.17
N ALA A 3 -9.19 16.32 -0.68
CA ALA A 3 -10.57 16.29 -0.23
C ALA A 3 -10.83 14.99 0.54
N VAL A 4 -11.05 15.11 1.86
CA VAL A 4 -11.43 13.96 2.69
C VAL A 4 -12.87 13.60 2.35
N SER A 5 -13.07 12.37 1.90
CA SER A 5 -14.38 11.83 1.53
C SER A 5 -15.40 11.96 2.69
N PRO A 6 -16.69 12.24 2.42
CA PRO A 6 -17.69 12.60 3.44
C PRO A 6 -17.83 11.59 4.59
N GLU A 7 -17.68 10.31 4.30
CA GLU A 7 -17.75 9.22 5.28
C GLU A 7 -16.56 9.19 6.24
N LYS A 8 -15.37 9.63 5.81
CA LYS A 8 -14.19 9.74 6.68
C LYS A 8 -14.31 10.94 7.62
N ARG A 9 -15.03 11.99 7.22
CA ARG A 9 -15.25 13.21 8.02
C ARG A 9 -16.01 12.92 9.32
N LEU A 10 -16.90 11.92 9.30
CA LEU A 10 -17.67 11.51 10.47
C LEU A 10 -16.80 10.81 11.54
N TYR A 11 -15.81 10.01 11.11
CA TYR A 11 -14.88 9.32 12.00
C TYR A 11 -13.94 10.27 12.75
N ILE A 12 -13.45 11.33 12.09
CA ILE A 12 -12.54 12.31 12.71
C ILE A 12 -13.22 13.11 13.82
N HIS A 13 -14.52 13.41 13.66
CA HIS A 13 -15.28 14.12 14.68
C HIS A 13 -15.59 13.24 15.90
N ALA A 14 -15.73 11.92 15.74
CA ALA A 14 -15.95 11.00 16.85
C ALA A 14 -14.70 10.82 17.75
N ILE A 15 -13.50 10.99 17.18
CA ILE A 15 -12.23 10.84 17.91
C ILE A 15 -11.85 12.11 18.71
N ARG A 16 -12.33 13.29 18.30
CA ARG A 16 -12.17 14.55 19.04
C ARG A 16 -13.09 14.55 20.27
N GLY A 17 -12.68 13.83 21.32
CA GLY A 17 -13.40 13.73 22.59
C GLY A 17 -13.34 12.36 23.24
N ASP A 18 -12.81 11.35 22.54
CA ASP A 18 -12.61 10.02 23.12
C ASP A 18 -11.41 10.04 24.10
N PRO A 19 -11.56 9.64 25.38
CA PRO A 19 -10.46 9.57 26.32
C PRO A 19 -9.27 8.78 25.79
N ILE A 20 -9.52 7.73 24.98
CA ILE A 20 -8.47 6.91 24.37
C ILE A 20 -7.64 7.72 23.38
N SER A 21 -8.27 8.61 22.60
CA SER A 21 -7.60 9.50 21.65
C SER A 21 -6.61 10.44 22.34
N THR A 22 -7.04 11.03 23.46
CA THR A 22 -6.22 12.00 24.21
C THR A 22 -5.04 11.31 24.92
N VAL A 23 -5.28 10.11 25.46
CA VAL A 23 -4.23 9.30 26.12
C VAL A 23 -3.21 8.83 25.09
N VAL A 24 -3.65 8.30 23.94
CA VAL A 24 -2.75 7.87 22.86
C VAL A 24 -1.95 9.05 22.30
N GLU A 25 -2.55 10.24 22.15
CA GLU A 25 -1.82 11.45 21.74
C GLU A 25 -0.73 11.87 22.75
N ALA A 26 -1.02 11.84 24.05
CA ALA A 26 -0.05 12.21 25.09
C ALA A 26 1.14 11.23 25.15
N GLU A 27 0.85 9.93 25.17
CA GLU A 27 1.86 8.87 25.23
C GLU A 27 2.74 8.84 23.98
N LEU A 28 2.14 8.94 22.78
CA LEU A 28 2.89 9.06 21.53
C LEU A 28 3.70 10.35 21.50
N ARG A 29 3.18 11.45 22.05
CA ARG A 29 3.88 12.73 22.08
C ARG A 29 5.17 12.63 22.88
N GLU A 30 5.11 12.09 24.09
CA GLU A 30 6.32 11.91 24.90
C GLU A 30 7.35 11.01 24.20
N CYS A 31 6.91 9.86 23.68
CA CYS A 31 7.81 8.90 23.03
C CYS A 31 8.49 9.43 21.75
N THR A 32 7.84 10.34 21.03
CA THR A 32 8.28 10.74 19.68
C THR A 32 8.71 12.21 19.57
N ALA A 33 8.60 13.01 20.64
CA ALA A 33 8.97 14.42 20.65
C ALA A 33 10.38 14.66 20.07
N GLY A 34 11.38 13.93 20.57
CA GLY A 34 12.77 14.06 20.13
C GLY A 34 13.07 13.67 18.69
N ILE A 35 12.12 13.07 17.97
CA ILE A 35 12.27 12.67 16.56
C ILE A 35 11.37 13.54 15.69
N ILE A 36 10.10 13.66 16.05
CA ILE A 36 9.07 14.29 15.23
C ILE A 36 9.16 15.81 15.29
N ASP A 37 9.44 16.41 16.45
CA ASP A 37 9.46 17.87 16.55
C ASP A 37 10.61 18.50 15.75
N PRO A 38 11.86 17.99 15.81
CA PRO A 38 12.93 18.47 14.94
C PRO A 38 12.62 18.29 13.45
N LEU A 39 12.08 17.13 13.05
CA LEU A 39 11.70 16.90 11.65
C LEU A 39 10.58 17.83 11.19
N ALA A 40 9.62 18.14 12.06
CA ALA A 40 8.53 19.07 11.76
C ALA A 40 9.07 20.48 11.54
N GLU A 41 10.05 20.90 12.36
CA GLU A 41 10.78 22.16 12.18
C GLU A 41 11.57 22.18 10.87
N ASP A 42 12.35 21.14 10.57
CA ASP A 42 13.15 20.99 9.34
C ASP A 42 12.29 21.04 8.08
N PHE A 43 11.13 20.36 8.09
CA PHE A 43 10.19 20.36 6.97
C PHE A 43 9.25 21.57 6.95
N HIS A 44 9.31 22.45 7.94
CA HIS A 44 8.44 23.60 8.11
C HIS A 44 6.93 23.25 8.05
N ILE A 45 6.55 22.13 8.66
CA ILE A 45 5.16 21.68 8.76
C ILE A 45 4.79 21.41 10.22
N GLY A 46 3.50 21.51 10.55
CA GLY A 46 3.04 21.20 11.91
C GLY A 46 3.24 19.73 12.26
N ARG A 47 3.52 19.44 13.55
CA ARG A 47 3.68 18.08 14.10
C ARG A 47 2.58 17.11 13.64
N SER A 48 1.32 17.51 13.76
CA SER A 48 0.18 16.66 13.36
C SER A 48 0.16 16.37 11.85
N ALA A 49 0.61 17.32 11.02
CA ALA A 49 0.72 17.12 9.58
C ALA A 49 1.86 16.16 9.23
N LEU A 50 3.02 16.28 9.90
CA LEU A 50 4.12 15.33 9.74
C LEU A 50 3.72 13.91 10.19
N LEU A 51 3.08 13.78 11.35
CA LEU A 51 2.60 12.48 11.84
C LEU A 51 1.59 11.85 10.87
N ALA A 52 0.62 12.62 10.39
CA ALA A 52 -0.35 12.13 9.41
C ALA A 52 0.36 11.62 8.15
N ARG A 53 1.31 12.39 7.62
CA ARG A 53 2.12 11.98 6.47
C ARG A 53 2.89 10.68 6.73
N ILE A 54 3.59 10.56 7.85
CA ILE A 54 4.35 9.35 8.21
C ILE A 54 3.44 8.13 8.32
N ILE A 55 2.26 8.30 8.93
CA ILE A 55 1.27 7.23 9.06
C ILE A 55 0.71 6.83 7.69
N GLU A 56 0.39 7.79 6.82
CA GLU A 56 -0.07 7.54 5.45
C GLU A 56 0.99 6.79 4.63
N ASP A 57 2.24 7.26 4.67
CA ASP A 57 3.37 6.64 3.99
C ASP A 57 3.61 5.21 4.51
N GLY A 58 3.61 5.02 5.83
CA GLY A 58 3.76 3.71 6.46
C GLY A 58 2.62 2.73 6.13
N ALA A 59 1.38 3.23 6.12
CA ALA A 59 0.21 2.43 5.75
C ALA A 59 0.29 1.96 4.29
N HIS A 60 0.73 2.84 3.39
CA HIS A 60 0.93 2.50 1.98
C HIS A 60 1.98 1.39 1.81
N VAL A 61 3.11 1.49 2.52
CA VAL A 61 4.15 0.45 2.51
C VAL A 61 3.59 -0.91 2.97
N GLU A 62 2.79 -0.95 4.04
CA GLU A 62 2.20 -2.19 4.53
C GLU A 62 1.13 -2.77 3.59
N LEU A 63 0.37 -1.93 2.89
CA LEU A 63 -0.58 -2.37 1.86
C LEU A 63 0.15 -3.03 0.69
N VAL A 64 1.23 -2.41 0.19
CA VAL A 64 2.06 -2.99 -0.87
C VAL A 64 2.60 -4.35 -0.45
N LYS A 65 3.24 -4.45 0.74
CA LYS A 65 3.74 -5.71 1.28
C LYS A 65 2.66 -6.79 1.37
N ARG A 66 1.47 -6.44 1.86
CA ARG A 66 0.34 -7.38 1.95
C ARG A 66 -0.10 -7.86 0.57
N SER A 67 -0.25 -6.96 -0.38
CA SER A 67 -0.69 -7.30 -1.75
C SER A 67 0.32 -8.19 -2.46
N VAL A 68 1.61 -7.93 -2.27
CA VAL A 68 2.69 -8.77 -2.80
C VAL A 68 2.64 -10.17 -2.19
N ARG A 69 2.42 -10.31 -0.88
CA ARG A 69 2.22 -11.64 -0.25
C ARG A 69 1.02 -12.39 -0.82
N LEU A 70 -0.10 -11.70 -1.04
CA LEU A 70 -1.28 -12.31 -1.66
C LEU A 70 -0.98 -12.81 -3.08
N TYR A 71 -0.16 -12.08 -3.84
CA TYR A 71 0.32 -12.54 -5.13
C TYR A 71 1.27 -13.73 -4.97
N ALA A 72 2.28 -13.67 -4.10
CA ALA A 72 3.22 -14.78 -3.90
C ALA A 72 2.50 -16.09 -3.51
N ASP A 73 1.44 -15.98 -2.70
CA ASP A 73 0.61 -17.11 -2.26
C ASP A 73 -0.36 -17.65 -3.34
N GLY A 74 -0.40 -17.07 -4.55
CA GLY A 74 -1.34 -17.48 -5.61
C GLY A 74 -2.79 -17.05 -5.37
N LYS A 75 -3.07 -16.22 -4.35
CA LYS A 75 -4.43 -15.85 -3.94
C LYS A 75 -5.06 -14.78 -4.84
N VAL A 76 -4.23 -13.97 -5.50
CA VAL A 76 -4.66 -12.91 -6.40
C VAL A 76 -3.73 -12.82 -7.61
N SER A 77 -4.26 -12.31 -8.73
CA SER A 77 -3.42 -11.94 -9.88
C SER A 77 -2.59 -10.69 -9.56
N MET A 78 -1.50 -10.47 -10.29
CA MET A 78 -0.66 -9.28 -10.14
C MET A 78 -1.46 -7.98 -10.32
N TRP A 79 -2.41 -7.96 -11.26
CA TRP A 79 -3.30 -6.81 -11.47
C TRP A 79 -4.17 -6.53 -10.25
N LYS A 80 -4.72 -7.59 -9.64
CA LYS A 80 -5.53 -7.45 -8.42
C LYS A 80 -4.67 -7.03 -7.23
N ALA A 81 -3.43 -7.50 -7.12
CA ALA A 81 -2.47 -7.03 -6.11
C ALA A 81 -2.18 -5.53 -6.27
N ALA A 82 -1.93 -5.04 -7.48
CA ALA A 82 -1.72 -3.62 -7.76
C ALA A 82 -2.92 -2.77 -7.32
N MET A 83 -4.13 -3.21 -7.69
CA MET A 83 -5.39 -2.55 -7.28
C MET A 83 -5.57 -2.52 -5.76
N LEU A 84 -5.25 -3.61 -5.05
CA LEU A 84 -5.36 -3.68 -3.58
C LEU A 84 -4.32 -2.80 -2.87
N ALA A 85 -3.14 -2.64 -3.46
CA ALA A 85 -2.09 -1.77 -2.96
C ALA A 85 -2.29 -0.29 -3.33
N GLY A 86 -3.19 0.03 -4.26
CA GLY A 86 -3.39 1.39 -4.76
C GLY A 86 -2.25 1.90 -5.64
N VAL A 87 -1.48 1.00 -6.24
CA VAL A 87 -0.34 1.32 -7.12
C VAL A 87 -0.65 0.94 -8.56
N SER A 88 0.13 1.49 -9.50
CA SER A 88 0.08 1.07 -10.89
C SER A 88 0.54 -0.39 -11.06
N PHE A 89 0.17 -0.99 -12.18
CA PHE A 89 0.62 -2.34 -12.52
C PHE A 89 2.16 -2.44 -12.62
N TYR A 90 2.82 -1.41 -13.17
CA TYR A 90 4.27 -1.37 -13.30
C TYR A 90 4.98 -1.28 -11.95
N GLU A 91 4.48 -0.44 -11.03
CA GLU A 91 5.03 -0.36 -9.67
C GLU A 91 4.90 -1.70 -8.93
N MET A 92 3.76 -2.39 -9.08
CA MET A 92 3.59 -3.73 -8.51
C MET A 92 4.56 -4.74 -9.14
N MET A 93 4.78 -4.67 -10.45
CA MET A 93 5.74 -5.54 -11.14
C MET A 93 7.17 -5.30 -10.64
N ASP A 94 7.57 -4.05 -10.49
CA ASP A 94 8.89 -3.69 -9.97
C ASP A 94 9.06 -4.14 -8.52
N GLU A 95 8.03 -4.02 -7.70
CA GLU A 95 8.05 -4.50 -6.33
C GLU A 95 8.20 -6.04 -6.24
N ILE A 96 7.45 -6.78 -7.07
CA ILE A 96 7.54 -8.25 -7.16
C ILE A 96 8.96 -8.67 -7.59
N LYS A 97 9.53 -7.99 -8.60
CA LYS A 97 10.92 -8.23 -9.05
C LYS A 97 11.92 -7.93 -7.94
N ARG A 98 11.77 -6.79 -7.27
CA ARG A 98 12.66 -6.34 -6.18
C ARG A 98 12.68 -7.31 -5.00
N GLN A 99 11.54 -7.94 -4.70
CA GLN A 99 11.41 -8.96 -3.66
C GLN A 99 11.80 -10.37 -4.14
N GLY A 100 12.20 -10.55 -5.41
CA GLY A 100 12.61 -11.83 -5.96
C GLY A 100 11.47 -12.85 -6.05
N ILE A 101 10.22 -12.39 -6.13
CA ILE A 101 9.06 -13.28 -6.21
C ILE A 101 8.93 -13.76 -7.66
N PRO A 102 8.96 -15.09 -7.89
CA PRO A 102 8.77 -15.63 -9.23
C PRO A 102 7.42 -15.19 -9.80
N LEU A 103 7.39 -14.92 -11.09
CA LEU A 103 6.11 -14.76 -11.77
C LEU A 103 5.34 -16.07 -11.64
N GLN A 104 4.05 -15.97 -11.33
CA GLN A 104 3.11 -17.08 -11.46
C GLN A 104 2.89 -17.40 -12.95
N TYR A 105 3.92 -17.99 -13.55
CA TYR A 105 3.93 -18.50 -14.91
C TYR A 105 4.55 -19.89 -14.85
N GLY A 106 3.69 -20.91 -15.00
CA GLY A 106 4.06 -22.32 -14.90
C GLY A 106 4.27 -22.99 -16.25
N VAL A 107 4.59 -24.29 -16.21
CA VAL A 107 4.70 -25.12 -17.41
C VAL A 107 3.35 -25.22 -18.12
N GLU A 108 2.27 -25.28 -17.35
CA GLU A 108 0.90 -25.35 -17.86
C GLU A 108 0.51 -24.09 -18.63
N ASP A 109 0.90 -22.90 -18.14
CA ASP A 109 0.68 -21.63 -18.82
C ASP A 109 1.44 -21.61 -20.15
N PHE A 110 2.69 -22.05 -20.12
CA PHE A 110 3.52 -22.18 -21.32
C PHE A 110 2.94 -23.16 -22.36
N GLU A 111 2.46 -24.34 -21.93
CA GLU A 111 1.82 -25.31 -22.82
C GLU A 111 0.53 -24.76 -23.44
N SER A 112 -0.26 -24.01 -22.66
CA SER A 112 -1.47 -23.34 -23.12
C SER A 112 -1.16 -22.29 -24.21
N ASP A 113 -0.10 -21.50 -24.01
CA ASP A 113 0.37 -20.52 -24.98
C ASP A 113 0.82 -21.20 -26.29
N VAL A 114 1.62 -22.27 -26.20
CA VAL A 114 2.07 -23.05 -27.37
C VAL A 114 0.87 -23.64 -28.12
N LYS A 115 -0.13 -24.16 -27.41
CA LYS A 115 -1.36 -24.69 -28.02
C LYS A 115 -2.15 -23.60 -28.74
N THR A 116 -2.23 -22.41 -28.15
CA THR A 116 -2.86 -21.23 -28.75
C THR A 116 -2.15 -20.83 -30.04
N LEU A 117 -0.81 -20.73 -30.01
CA LEU A 117 0.00 -20.42 -31.19
C LEU A 117 -0.17 -21.46 -32.31
N ARG A 118 -0.24 -22.75 -31.97
CA ARG A 118 -0.48 -23.83 -32.95
C ARG A 118 -1.84 -23.66 -33.65
N LYS A 119 -2.90 -23.34 -32.91
CA LYS A 119 -4.23 -23.09 -33.50
C LYS A 119 -4.22 -21.91 -34.47
N PHE A 120 -3.52 -20.83 -34.10
CA PHE A 120 -3.36 -19.66 -34.98
C PHE A 120 -2.60 -20.01 -36.26
N LYS A 121 -1.54 -20.82 -36.18
CA LYS A 121 -0.76 -21.25 -37.35
C LYS A 121 -1.56 -22.15 -38.30
N SER A 122 -2.51 -22.93 -37.80
CA SER A 122 -3.34 -23.83 -38.63
C SER A 122 -4.57 -23.14 -39.26
N GLY A 123 -4.83 -21.88 -38.93
CA GLY A 123 -5.97 -21.08 -39.44
C GLY A 123 -5.59 -20.05 -40.51
N ILE A 124 -4.33 -20.04 -40.95
CA ILE A 124 -3.77 -19.23 -42.05
C ILE A 124 -3.24 -20.22 -43.10
#